data_AF-A0A128A137-F1
#
_entry.id   AF-A0A128A137-F1
#
_cell.length_a   1.000
_cell.length_b   1.000
_cell.length_c   1.000
_cell.angle_alpha   90.00
_cell.angle_beta   90.00
_cell.angle_gamma   90.00
#
_symmetry.space_group_name_H-M   'P 1'
#
loop_
_entity.id
_entity.type
_entity.pdbx_description
1 polymer ?
#
loop_
_entity_poly.entity_id
_entity_poly.type
_entity_poly.pdbx_seq_one_letter_code
_entity_poly.pdbx_strand_id
1 'polypeptide(L)' 'MFPVGQKKVVKGLKKSDSVMINGYQLYHNYIRPHMSLDGKTPAQACGIEIEGQDKWKTLIQRTSL' A
#
# COMPACT_ATOMS: atom_id res chain seq x y z
N MET A 1 -7.18 -13.03 29.37
CA MET A 1 -7.59 -11.61 29.23
C MET A 1 -6.40 -10.84 28.69
N PHE A 2 -6.36 -10.57 27.38
CA PHE A 2 -5.25 -9.83 26.75
C PHE A 2 -5.50 -8.32 26.92
N PRO A 3 -4.51 -7.51 27.32
CA PRO A 3 -4.72 -6.09 27.53
C PRO A 3 -5.05 -5.41 26.20
N VAL A 4 -6.26 -4.88 26.13
CA VAL A 4 -6.73 -4.03 25.04
C VAL A 4 -6.07 -2.66 25.17
N GLY A 5 -5.44 -2.20 24.08
CA GLY A 5 -5.45 -0.78 23.75
C GLY A 5 -4.20 0.05 24.01
N GLN A 6 -3.01 -0.38 23.57
CA GLN A 6 -1.96 0.59 23.23
C GLN A 6 -2.14 1.04 21.77
N LYS A 7 -2.74 2.22 21.54
CA LYS A 7 -2.65 2.88 20.22
C LYS A 7 -1.18 3.14 19.98
N LYS A 8 -0.52 2.36 19.12
CA LYS A 8 0.86 2.63 18.71
C LYS A 8 0.86 3.95 17.96
N VAL A 9 1.21 5.04 18.65
CA VAL A 9 1.36 6.35 18.03
C VAL A 9 2.56 6.26 17.12
N VAL A 10 2.29 6.20 15.83
CA VAL A 10 3.27 6.33 14.76
C VAL A 10 3.94 7.71 14.89
N LYS A 11 5.18 7.69 15.39
CA LYS A 11 5.96 8.90 15.67
C LYS A 11 6.23 9.59 14.34
N GLY A 12 5.72 10.81 14.16
CA GLY A 12 5.87 11.59 12.91
C GLY A 12 4.63 11.66 12.00
N LEU A 13 3.50 11.03 12.37
CA LEU A 13 2.26 11.09 11.57
C LEU A 13 1.39 12.34 11.84
N LYS A 14 1.91 13.32 12.61
CA LYS A 14 1.24 14.61 12.87
C LYS A 14 1.35 15.60 11.70
N LYS A 15 2.23 15.33 10.74
CA LYS A 15 2.42 16.16 9.54
C LYS A 15 1.82 15.42 8.34
N SER A 16 1.07 16.15 7.51
CA SER A 16 0.46 15.65 6.27
C SER A 16 1.49 15.16 5.25
N ASP A 17 2.67 15.78 5.21
CA ASP A 17 3.75 15.44 4.26
C ASP A 17 4.69 14.34 4.77
N SER A 18 4.19 13.48 5.65
CA SER A 18 5.00 12.36 6.16
C SER A 18 5.18 11.31 5.06
N VAL A 19 6.42 10.84 4.86
CA VAL A 19 6.76 9.76 3.93
C VAL A 19 5.93 8.49 4.19
N MET A 20 5.49 8.30 5.44
CA MET A 20 4.60 7.19 5.83
C MET A 20 3.23 7.25 5.14
N ILE A 21 2.67 8.44 4.93
CA ILE A 21 1.37 8.62 4.27
C ILE A 21 1.53 8.29 2.78
N ASN A 22 2.58 8.77 2.14
CA ASN A 22 2.89 8.46 0.74
C ASN A 22 3.13 6.96 0.55
N GLY A 23 3.89 6.32 1.44
CA GLY A 23 4.10 4.87 1.42
C GLY A 23 2.80 4.08 1.58
N TYR A 24 1.89 4.54 2.45
CA TYR A 24 0.57 3.93 2.62
C TYR A 24 -0.31 4.06 1.38
N GLN A 25 -0.32 5.23 0.74
CA GLN A 25 -1.05 5.45 -0.53
C GLN A 25 -0.53 4.51 -1.62
N LEU A 26 0.79 4.39 -1.76
CA LEU A 26 1.42 3.48 -2.71
C LEU A 26 1.03 2.02 -2.45
N TYR A 27 1.06 1.59 -1.18
CA TYR A 27 0.63 0.25 -0.79
C TYR A 27 -0.86 0.01 -1.09
N HIS A 28 -1.74 0.96 -0.77
CA HIS A 28 -3.17 0.85 -0.99
C HIS A 28 -3.53 0.75 -2.48
N ASN A 29 -2.80 1.47 -3.34
CA ASN A 29 -3.09 1.56 -4.76
C ASN A 29 -2.47 0.43 -5.60
N TYR A 30 -1.34 -0.13 -5.19
CA TYR A 30 -0.61 -1.08 -6.04
C TYR A 30 -0.54 -2.49 -5.45
N ILE A 31 -0.68 -2.65 -4.13
CA ILE A 31 -0.37 -3.93 -3.47
C ILE A 31 -1.57 -4.52 -2.74
N ARG A 32 -2.37 -3.68 -2.08
CA ARG A 32 -3.52 -4.11 -1.30
C ARG A 32 -4.69 -4.49 -2.22
N PRO A 33 -5.17 -5.74 -2.20
CA PRO A 33 -6.38 -6.12 -2.91
C PRO A 33 -7.61 -5.49 -2.24
N HIS A 34 -8.56 -5.02 -3.04
CA HIS A 34 -9.83 -4.49 -2.53
C HIS A 34 -10.98 -5.41 -2.86
N MET A 35 -11.81 -5.68 -1.86
CA MET A 35 -13.02 -6.47 -2.04
C MET A 35 -13.99 -5.80 -3.03
N SER A 36 -14.06 -4.47 -3.02
CA SER A 36 -14.90 -3.70 -3.96
C SER A 36 -14.42 -3.75 -5.41
N LEU A 37 -13.22 -4.27 -5.66
CA LEU A 37 -12.62 -4.44 -6.99
C LEU A 37 -12.44 -5.92 -7.33
N ASP A 38 -13.30 -6.81 -6.79
CA ASP A 38 -13.22 -8.27 -6.98
C ASP A 38 -11.86 -8.86 -6.58
N GLY A 39 -11.23 -8.32 -5.53
CA GLY A 39 -9.91 -8.73 -5.08
C GLY A 39 -8.74 -8.13 -5.89
N LYS A 40 -9.02 -7.27 -6.87
CA LYS A 40 -7.99 -6.54 -7.62
C LYS A 40 -7.48 -5.33 -6.85
N THR A 41 -6.25 -4.92 -7.15
CA THR A 41 -5.72 -3.63 -6.71
C THR A 41 -6.24 -2.51 -7.61
N PRO A 42 -6.27 -1.25 -7.15
CA PRO A 42 -6.69 -0.12 -7.98
C PRO A 42 -5.83 0.00 -9.25
N ALA A 43 -4.52 -0.26 -9.13
CA ALA A 43 -3.61 -0.33 -10.28
C ALA A 43 -4.01 -1.43 -11.28
N GLN A 44 -4.38 -2.62 -10.80
CA GLN A 44 -4.86 -3.70 -11.67
C GLN A 44 -6.20 -3.36 -12.33
N ALA A 45 -7.09 -2.65 -11.64
CA ALA A 45 -8.34 -2.16 -12.23
C ALA A 45 -8.07 -1.14 -13.35
N CYS A 46 -6.99 -0.37 -13.25
CA CYS A 46 -6.51 0.55 -14.29
C CYS A 46 -5.68 -0.13 -15.40
N GLY A 47 -5.55 -1.47 -15.39
CA GLY A 47 -4.79 -2.22 -16.39
C GLY A 47 -3.28 -2.32 -16.12
N ILE A 48 -2.81 -1.86 -14.96
CA ILE A 48 -1.42 -2.04 -14.53
C ILE A 48 -1.33 -3.34 -13.75
N GLU A 49 -0.92 -4.40 -14.44
CA GLU A 49 -0.69 -5.69 -13.79
C GLU A 49 0.59 -5.64 -12.94
N ILE A 50 0.57 -6.26 -11.77
CA ILE A 50 1.75 -6.42 -10.92
C ILE A 50 1.85 -7.91 -10.62
N GLU A 51 2.72 -8.56 -11.37
CA GLU A 51 2.96 -9.99 -11.29
C GLU A 51 4.25 -10.29 -10.55
N GLY A 52 4.29 -11.44 -9.88
CA GLY A 52 5.45 -11.90 -9.14
C GLY A 52 5.25 -11.93 -7.63
N GLN A 53 6.12 -12.70 -6.98
CA GLN A 53 6.11 -12.91 -5.54
C GLN A 53 6.42 -11.61 -4.77
N ASP A 54 7.34 -10.80 -5.31
CA ASP A 54 7.73 -9.51 -4.76
C ASP A 54 7.09 -8.34 -5.52
N LYS A 55 5.84 -8.03 -5.17
CA LYS A 55 5.06 -6.94 -5.79
C LYS A 55 5.79 -5.59 -5.80
N TRP A 56 6.58 -5.29 -4.76
CA TRP A 56 7.39 -4.07 -4.68
C TRP A 56 8.50 -4.01 -5.73
N LYS A 57 9.19 -5.12 -5.95
CA LYS A 57 10.30 -5.19 -6.92
C LYS A 57 9.76 -5.01 -8.33
N THR A 58 8.67 -5.70 -8.67
CA THR A 58 8.00 -5.57 -9.97
C THR A 58 7.53 -4.13 -10.20
N LEU A 59 6.94 -3.48 -9.19
CA LEU A 59 6.49 -2.09 -9.28
C LEU A 59 7.66 -1.13 -9.59
N ILE A 60 8.78 -1.26 -8.86
CA ILE A 60 9.96 -0.41 -9.07
C ILE A 60 10.53 -0.63 -10.49
N GLN A 61 10.67 -1.89 -10.92
CA GLN A 61 11.19 -2.21 -12.26
C GLN A 61 10.31 -1.66 -13.39
N ARG A 62 8.98 -1.65 -13.23
CA ARG A 62 8.06 -1.08 -14.24
C ARG A 62 8.03 0.45 -14.25
N THR A 63 8.41 1.11 -13.14
CA THR A 63 8.38 2.58 -13.01
C THR A 63 9.68 3.24 -13.47
N SER A 64 10.78 2.49 -13.61
CA SER A 64 12.07 3.00 -14.08
C SER A 64 12.18 3.16 -15.61
N LEU A 65 11.06 3.12 -16.33
CA LEU A 65 10.97 3.30 -17.79
C LEU A 65 10.55 4.74 -18.15
#